data_AF-A0A7J6Y514-F1
#
_entry.id   AF-A0A7J6Y514-F1
#
_cell.length_a   1.000
_cell.length_b   1.000
_cell.length_c   1.000
_cell.angle_alpha   90.00
_cell.angle_beta   90.00
_cell.angle_gamma   90.00
#
_symmetry.space_group_name_H-M   'P 1'
#
loop_
_entity.id
_entity.type
_entity.pdbx_description
1 polymer ?
#
loop_
_entity_poly.entity_id
_entity_poly.type
_entity_poly.pdbx_seq_one_letter_code
_entity_poly.pdbx_strand_id
1 'polypeptide(L)'
;MLHRTGVVMAPRSGIPGDGSDAATRRGVEAQQPKWTMSSSVEDILLGGDTLSTDMKLNDFLRNYVGGRAAVGEDHNVTMQVFLQEPDAYVQDQQLLEEILNLTAYQVYKLHHEGVFFLEQWRDYEGKDTITPIARGKLNAALTQILKEERQRRAQEMKFTISSTIEDVLFKGRVRVNEMRLNDFLTMELGGRGVVATNRGVLLKEFFKDPNKYVRDKGVLKEIQITDRYLSMQRAVREEMDVEEVLRKLCDEGVNNLPGGQKLLRR
;
A
#
# COMPACT_ATOMS: atom_id res chain seq x y z
N MET A 1 46.84 -56.08 34.83
CA MET A 1 46.52 -56.35 36.24
C MET A 1 46.11 -55.02 36.86
N LEU A 2 44.80 -54.80 37.07
CA LEU A 2 44.14 -54.80 38.39
C LEU A 2 44.65 -53.63 39.28
N HIS A 3 43.88 -52.69 39.82
CA HIS A 3 42.44 -52.54 40.06
C HIS A 3 42.14 -51.11 40.61
N ARG A 4 40.88 -50.67 40.40
CA ARG A 4 39.96 -49.91 41.32
C ARG A 4 40.37 -48.53 41.88
N THR A 5 39.49 -47.61 42.28
CA THR A 5 38.05 -47.29 42.17
C THR A 5 37.85 -46.12 43.14
N GLY A 6 37.05 -45.11 42.80
CA GLY A 6 36.62 -44.08 43.75
C GLY A 6 35.59 -43.12 43.16
N VAL A 7 34.33 -43.54 43.11
CA VAL A 7 33.14 -42.75 42.75
C VAL A 7 32.77 -41.83 43.92
N VAL A 8 32.42 -40.56 43.66
CA VAL A 8 31.55 -39.77 44.55
C VAL A 8 30.56 -38.91 43.75
N MET A 9 29.34 -39.42 43.68
CA MET A 9 28.02 -38.78 43.83
C MET A 9 27.82 -37.29 43.49
N ALA A 10 26.86 -37.04 42.61
CA ALA A 10 26.12 -35.78 42.52
C ALA A 10 25.01 -35.71 43.60
N PRO A 11 24.63 -34.50 44.04
CA PRO A 11 23.26 -34.20 44.43
C PRO A 11 22.59 -33.22 43.45
N ARG A 12 21.34 -33.53 43.09
CA ARG A 12 20.37 -32.64 42.43
C ARG A 12 19.88 -31.55 43.40
N SER A 13 19.61 -30.35 42.89
CA SER A 13 18.43 -29.49 43.19
C SER A 13 18.78 -27.99 43.18
N GLY A 14 18.05 -27.18 42.39
CA GLY A 14 17.96 -25.72 42.57
C GLY A 14 18.01 -24.87 41.29
N ILE A 15 16.88 -24.73 40.59
CA ILE A 15 16.49 -23.54 39.80
C ILE A 15 15.77 -22.60 40.82
N PRO A 16 15.98 -21.25 40.85
CA PRO A 16 15.40 -20.34 39.85
C PRO A 16 16.03 -18.94 39.63
N GLY A 17 15.64 -18.32 38.50
CA GLY A 17 15.60 -16.86 38.32
C GLY A 17 16.46 -16.36 37.16
N ASP A 18 15.95 -16.38 35.94
CA ASP A 18 15.40 -15.20 35.22
C ASP A 18 16.48 -14.24 34.73
N GLY A 19 16.96 -14.52 33.52
CA GLY A 19 17.66 -13.58 32.65
C GLY A 19 17.01 -13.68 31.28
N SER A 20 15.78 -13.16 31.19
CA SER A 20 15.03 -13.02 29.93
C SER A 20 15.87 -12.25 28.89
N ASP A 21 16.48 -12.97 27.95
CA ASP A 21 17.04 -12.38 26.72
C ASP A 21 15.90 -11.97 25.77
N ALA A 22 15.24 -10.89 26.15
CA ALA A 22 14.24 -10.18 25.38
C ALA A 22 14.89 -9.04 24.58
N ALA A 23 15.65 -9.37 23.54
CA ALA A 23 16.03 -8.43 22.48
C ALA A 23 16.44 -9.24 21.25
N THR A 24 15.59 -9.46 20.25
CA THR A 24 15.39 -8.50 19.17
C THR A 24 14.22 -8.99 18.33
N ARG A 25 12.99 -8.66 18.70
CA ARG A 25 11.90 -8.60 17.73
C ARG A 25 11.93 -7.19 17.14
N ARG A 26 12.85 -6.98 16.19
CA ARG A 26 12.65 -5.90 15.21
C ARG A 26 11.30 -6.20 14.59
N GLY A 27 10.33 -5.33 14.85
CA GLY A 27 9.15 -5.24 14.03
C GLY A 27 9.62 -4.98 12.62
N VAL A 28 9.76 -6.05 11.85
CA VAL A 28 9.53 -5.97 10.42
C VAL A 28 8.06 -5.58 10.37
N GLU A 29 7.80 -4.29 10.21
CA GLU A 29 6.58 -3.88 9.56
C GLU A 29 6.55 -4.70 8.27
N ALA A 30 5.82 -5.81 8.31
CA ALA A 30 5.52 -6.57 7.12
C ALA A 30 4.78 -5.58 6.24
N GLN A 31 5.51 -4.98 5.29
CA GLN A 31 4.92 -4.23 4.21
C GLN A 31 3.81 -5.12 3.69
N GLN A 32 2.55 -4.71 3.89
CA GLN A 32 1.44 -5.50 3.40
C GLN A 32 1.70 -5.77 1.92
N PRO A 33 1.71 -7.04 1.49
CA PRO A 33 2.02 -7.35 0.11
C PRO A 33 1.09 -6.56 -0.80
N LYS A 34 1.67 -5.75 -1.67
CA LYS A 34 0.93 -4.90 -2.60
C LYS A 34 0.48 -5.77 -3.76
N TRP A 35 -0.68 -6.40 -3.60
CA TRP A 35 -1.25 -7.27 -4.62
C TRP A 35 -1.61 -6.50 -5.90
N THR A 36 -1.59 -7.21 -7.01
CA THR A 36 -2.02 -6.74 -8.34
C THR A 36 -2.99 -7.75 -8.94
N MET A 37 -3.63 -7.41 -10.07
CA MET A 37 -4.51 -8.36 -10.78
C MET A 37 -3.73 -9.60 -11.29
N SER A 38 -2.42 -9.47 -11.47
CA SER A 38 -1.53 -10.57 -11.84
C SER A 38 -0.95 -11.34 -10.64
N SER A 39 -1.35 -11.02 -9.40
CA SER A 39 -0.94 -11.80 -8.24
C SER A 39 -1.60 -13.18 -8.27
N SER A 40 -0.82 -14.21 -7.95
CA SER A 40 -1.32 -15.58 -7.95
C SER A 40 -2.26 -15.82 -6.77
N VAL A 41 -3.23 -16.71 -6.94
CA VAL A 41 -4.10 -17.13 -5.83
C VAL A 41 -3.32 -17.91 -4.78
N GLU A 42 -2.26 -18.62 -5.19
CA GLU A 42 -1.33 -19.35 -4.34
C GLU A 42 -0.60 -18.41 -3.37
N ASP A 43 0.01 -17.33 -3.87
CA ASP A 43 0.73 -16.35 -3.04
C ASP A 43 -0.20 -15.70 -2.01
N ILE A 44 -1.43 -15.38 -2.40
CA ILE A 44 -2.40 -14.72 -1.52
C ILE A 44 -2.92 -15.68 -0.44
N LEU A 45 -3.14 -16.95 -0.77
CA LEU A 45 -3.70 -17.93 0.16
C LEU A 45 -2.66 -18.55 1.08
N LEU A 46 -1.47 -18.85 0.56
CA LEU A 46 -0.40 -19.58 1.23
C LEU A 46 0.78 -18.70 1.65
N GLY A 47 0.83 -17.42 1.27
CA GLY A 47 1.85 -16.48 1.75
C GLY A 47 3.25 -16.73 1.18
N GLY A 48 3.35 -17.36 0.00
CA GLY A 48 4.62 -17.63 -0.69
C GLY A 48 5.16 -19.06 -0.52
N ASP A 49 4.43 -19.95 0.16
CA ASP A 49 4.74 -21.37 0.15
C ASP A 49 4.46 -21.96 -1.24
N THR A 50 5.45 -22.65 -1.82
CA THR A 50 5.34 -23.27 -3.14
C THR A 50 4.56 -24.57 -3.07
N LEU A 51 3.47 -24.64 -3.82
CA LEU A 51 2.64 -25.81 -3.99
C LEU A 51 3.14 -26.62 -5.20
N SER A 52 3.47 -27.90 -4.98
CA SER A 52 3.96 -28.77 -6.06
C SER A 52 2.81 -29.31 -6.91
N THR A 53 2.61 -28.82 -8.14
CA THR A 53 1.49 -29.21 -9.01
C THR A 53 1.31 -30.73 -9.23
N ASP A 54 2.39 -31.50 -9.17
CA ASP A 54 2.38 -32.95 -9.45
C ASP A 54 2.30 -33.83 -8.19
N MET A 55 1.85 -33.27 -7.07
CA MET A 55 1.77 -33.97 -5.79
C MET A 55 0.71 -35.09 -5.80
N LYS A 56 1.05 -36.24 -5.21
CA LYS A 56 0.08 -37.31 -4.92
C LYS A 56 -0.65 -37.07 -3.59
N LEU A 57 -1.79 -37.73 -3.41
CA LEU A 57 -2.63 -37.60 -2.22
C LEU A 57 -1.84 -37.90 -0.93
N ASN A 58 -1.07 -38.99 -0.85
CA ASN A 58 -0.28 -39.28 0.36
C ASN A 58 0.83 -38.26 0.62
N ASP A 59 1.38 -37.63 -0.43
CA ASP A 59 2.34 -36.54 -0.26
C ASP A 59 1.66 -35.28 0.29
N PHE A 60 0.46 -34.98 -0.19
CA PHE A 60 -0.36 -33.88 0.31
C PHE A 60 -0.74 -34.06 1.78
N LEU A 61 -1.25 -35.25 2.15
CA LEU A 61 -1.63 -35.56 3.53
C LEU A 61 -0.45 -35.41 4.48
N ARG A 62 0.73 -35.92 4.09
CA ARG A 62 1.95 -35.80 4.90
C ARG A 62 2.35 -34.34 5.13
N ASN A 63 2.19 -33.49 4.13
CA ASN A 63 2.61 -32.09 4.18
C ASN A 63 1.63 -31.17 4.93
N TYR A 64 0.32 -31.41 4.82
CA TYR A 64 -0.70 -30.45 5.29
C TYR A 64 -1.62 -30.97 6.40
N VAL A 65 -1.75 -32.28 6.59
CA VAL A 65 -2.57 -32.90 7.66
C VAL A 65 -1.66 -33.48 8.75
N GLY A 66 -0.57 -34.15 8.33
CA GLY A 66 0.45 -34.73 9.20
C GLY A 66 0.71 -36.21 8.89
N GLY A 67 1.90 -36.69 9.24
CA GLY A 67 2.42 -38.01 8.82
C GLY A 67 1.67 -39.26 9.33
N ARG A 68 0.53 -39.11 10.02
CA ARG A 68 -0.34 -40.23 10.42
C ARG A 68 -1.53 -40.43 9.47
N ALA A 69 -1.87 -39.44 8.64
CA ALA A 69 -2.91 -39.57 7.63
C ALA A 69 -2.30 -40.13 6.33
N ALA A 70 -2.79 -41.28 5.89
CA ALA A 70 -2.42 -41.90 4.63
C ALA A 70 -3.56 -42.79 4.12
N VAL A 71 -3.69 -42.86 2.79
CA VAL A 71 -4.57 -43.82 2.11
C VAL A 71 -3.75 -45.01 1.61
N GLY A 72 -4.43 -46.12 1.27
CA GLY A 72 -3.81 -47.29 0.66
C GLY A 72 -3.09 -46.94 -0.66
N GLU A 73 -2.11 -47.75 -1.05
CA GLU A 73 -1.29 -47.50 -2.25
C GLU A 73 -2.16 -47.44 -3.54
N ASP A 74 -3.25 -48.19 -3.56
CA ASP A 74 -4.27 -48.21 -4.62
C ASP A 74 -5.10 -46.92 -4.69
N HIS A 75 -5.18 -46.17 -3.60
CA HIS A 75 -5.90 -44.89 -3.51
C HIS A 75 -4.96 -43.68 -3.58
N ASN A 76 -3.64 -43.89 -3.67
CA ASN A 76 -2.63 -42.84 -3.73
C ASN A 76 -2.51 -42.21 -5.13
N VAL A 77 -3.57 -41.52 -5.54
CA VAL A 77 -3.69 -40.85 -6.84
C VAL A 77 -3.08 -39.45 -6.85
N THR A 78 -2.98 -38.82 -8.02
CA THR A 78 -2.58 -37.41 -8.10
C THR A 78 -3.67 -36.51 -7.52
N MET A 79 -3.30 -35.31 -7.03
CA MET A 79 -4.30 -34.34 -6.55
C MET A 79 -5.34 -34.01 -7.61
N GLN A 80 -4.96 -33.97 -8.89
CA GLN A 80 -5.90 -33.73 -9.99
C GLN A 80 -6.99 -34.80 -10.10
N VAL A 81 -6.66 -36.08 -9.87
CA VAL A 81 -7.63 -37.17 -9.88
C VAL A 81 -8.48 -37.14 -8.60
N PHE A 82 -7.85 -36.89 -7.45
CA PHE A 82 -8.54 -36.77 -6.16
C PHE A 82 -9.62 -35.68 -6.16
N LEU A 83 -9.36 -34.52 -6.78
CA LEU A 83 -10.29 -33.39 -6.84
C LEU A 83 -11.64 -33.71 -7.49
N GLN A 84 -11.72 -34.73 -8.34
CA GLN A 84 -12.94 -35.07 -9.08
C GLN A 84 -13.98 -35.75 -8.18
N GLU A 85 -13.54 -36.66 -7.31
CA GLU A 85 -14.42 -37.45 -6.43
C GLU A 85 -13.67 -37.79 -5.12
N PRO A 86 -13.46 -36.80 -4.22
CA PRO A 86 -12.65 -36.99 -3.02
C PRO A 86 -13.13 -38.12 -2.09
N ASP A 87 -14.44 -38.34 -2.03
CA ASP A 87 -15.12 -39.35 -1.23
C ASP A 87 -14.87 -40.78 -1.73
N ALA A 88 -14.49 -40.96 -3.00
CA ALA A 88 -14.05 -42.25 -3.52
C ALA A 88 -12.68 -42.69 -2.96
N TYR A 89 -11.85 -41.74 -2.50
CA TYR A 89 -10.48 -42.01 -2.03
C TYR A 89 -10.31 -41.92 -0.51
N VAL A 90 -11.13 -41.10 0.16
CA VAL A 90 -11.07 -40.89 1.62
C VAL A 90 -12.44 -41.16 2.23
N GLN A 91 -12.58 -42.34 2.85
CA GLN A 91 -13.84 -42.77 3.49
C GLN A 91 -14.09 -42.11 4.85
N ASP A 92 -13.02 -41.76 5.57
CA ASP A 92 -13.11 -41.03 6.84
C ASP A 92 -13.61 -39.62 6.59
N GLN A 93 -14.88 -39.37 6.93
CA GLN A 93 -15.55 -38.10 6.70
C GLN A 93 -14.91 -36.93 7.46
N GLN A 94 -14.34 -37.19 8.64
CA GLN A 94 -13.68 -36.14 9.42
C GLN A 94 -12.37 -35.72 8.74
N LEU A 95 -11.59 -36.70 8.28
CA LEU A 95 -10.36 -36.44 7.52
C LEU A 95 -10.68 -35.75 6.19
N LEU A 96 -11.73 -36.19 5.50
CA LEU A 96 -12.14 -35.56 4.24
C LEU A 96 -12.53 -34.10 4.45
N GLU A 97 -13.35 -33.80 5.46
CA GLU A 97 -13.71 -32.42 5.80
C GLU A 97 -12.47 -31.57 6.15
N GLU A 98 -11.51 -32.14 6.88
CA GLU A 98 -10.24 -31.48 7.17
C GLU A 98 -9.46 -31.14 5.89
N ILE A 99 -9.31 -32.11 4.97
CA ILE A 99 -8.63 -31.92 3.67
C ILE A 99 -9.31 -30.81 2.86
N LEU A 100 -10.64 -30.87 2.72
CA LEU A 100 -11.40 -29.90 1.94
C LEU A 100 -11.30 -28.49 2.53
N ASN A 101 -11.09 -28.36 3.84
CA ASN A 101 -10.93 -27.06 4.50
C ASN A 101 -9.52 -26.45 4.38
N LEU A 102 -8.51 -27.22 3.94
CA LEU A 102 -7.14 -26.73 3.78
C LEU A 102 -7.02 -25.71 2.65
N THR A 103 -6.31 -24.60 2.89
CA THR A 103 -6.02 -23.59 1.86
C THR A 103 -5.23 -24.17 0.69
N ALA A 104 -4.32 -25.12 0.95
CA ALA A 104 -3.57 -25.79 -0.11
C ALA A 104 -4.47 -26.60 -1.05
N TYR A 105 -5.47 -27.31 -0.51
CA TYR A 105 -6.48 -28.01 -1.32
C TYR A 105 -7.29 -27.01 -2.16
N GLN A 106 -7.70 -25.88 -1.57
CA GLN A 106 -8.43 -24.84 -2.29
C GLN A 106 -7.62 -24.24 -3.45
N VAL A 107 -6.30 -24.10 -3.31
CA VAL A 107 -5.42 -23.68 -4.42
C VAL A 107 -5.41 -24.71 -5.55
N TYR A 108 -5.25 -26.01 -5.24
CA TYR A 108 -5.33 -27.07 -6.27
C TYR A 108 -6.67 -27.05 -7.00
N LYS A 109 -7.76 -26.91 -6.25
CA LYS A 109 -9.10 -26.83 -6.81
C LYS A 109 -9.24 -25.63 -7.76
N LEU A 110 -8.80 -24.44 -7.33
CA LEU A 110 -8.81 -23.23 -8.17
C LEU A 110 -7.97 -23.43 -9.44
N HIS A 111 -6.76 -23.98 -9.34
CA HIS A 111 -5.91 -24.27 -10.50
C HIS A 111 -6.56 -25.28 -11.47
N HIS A 112 -7.21 -26.32 -10.93
CA HIS A 112 -7.94 -27.30 -11.74
C HIS A 112 -9.11 -26.67 -12.50
N GLU A 113 -9.76 -25.69 -11.89
CA GLU A 113 -10.84 -24.89 -12.50
C GLU A 113 -10.33 -23.69 -13.32
N GLY A 114 -9.01 -23.58 -13.53
CA GLY A 114 -8.40 -22.58 -14.40
C GLY A 114 -8.18 -21.20 -13.76
N VAL A 115 -8.27 -21.09 -12.44
CA VAL A 115 -8.09 -19.85 -11.67
C VAL A 115 -6.69 -19.82 -11.04
N PHE A 116 -5.75 -19.17 -11.70
CA PHE A 116 -4.37 -19.03 -11.26
C PHE A 116 -4.08 -17.65 -10.67
N PHE A 117 -4.72 -16.61 -11.21
CA PHE A 117 -4.49 -15.22 -10.86
C PHE A 117 -5.75 -14.54 -10.32
N LEU A 118 -5.54 -13.45 -9.60
CA LEU A 118 -6.62 -12.67 -9.01
C LEU A 118 -7.56 -12.05 -10.06
N GLU A 119 -7.06 -11.77 -11.27
CA GLU A 119 -7.88 -11.35 -12.41
C GLU A 119 -8.94 -12.39 -12.77
N GLN A 120 -8.57 -13.68 -12.81
CA GLN A 120 -9.48 -14.77 -13.11
C GLN A 120 -10.46 -14.99 -11.96
N TRP A 121 -9.97 -14.89 -10.71
CA TRP A 121 -10.81 -14.95 -9.53
C TRP A 121 -11.93 -13.89 -9.55
N ARG A 122 -11.69 -12.71 -10.13
CA ARG A 122 -12.72 -11.66 -10.22
C ARG A 122 -14.00 -12.17 -10.89
N ASP A 123 -13.84 -12.88 -12.01
CA ASP A 123 -14.94 -13.27 -12.90
C ASP A 123 -15.35 -14.74 -12.72
N TYR A 124 -14.64 -15.47 -11.85
CA TYR A 124 -14.92 -16.87 -11.51
C TYR A 124 -16.29 -17.03 -10.81
N GLU A 125 -17.11 -17.95 -11.32
CA GLU A 125 -18.49 -18.19 -10.84
C GLU A 125 -18.54 -19.12 -9.62
N GLY A 126 -17.65 -20.13 -9.52
CA GLY A 126 -17.65 -21.18 -8.49
C GLY A 126 -17.20 -20.76 -7.09
N LYS A 127 -17.31 -19.47 -6.74
CA LYS A 127 -16.82 -18.90 -5.46
C LYS A 127 -17.52 -19.46 -4.23
N ASP A 128 -18.75 -19.92 -4.38
CA ASP A 128 -19.52 -20.56 -3.32
C ASP A 128 -18.96 -21.93 -2.92
N THR A 129 -18.28 -22.61 -3.84
CA THR A 129 -17.63 -23.91 -3.62
C THR A 129 -16.27 -23.82 -2.92
N ILE A 130 -15.75 -22.60 -2.75
CA ILE A 130 -14.48 -22.31 -2.08
C ILE A 130 -14.73 -22.01 -0.61
N THR A 131 -13.83 -22.46 0.26
CA THR A 131 -13.98 -22.24 1.71
C THR A 131 -14.13 -20.75 2.03
N PRO A 132 -14.99 -20.39 3.01
CA PRO A 132 -15.24 -18.99 3.36
C PRO A 132 -13.96 -18.20 3.69
N ILE A 133 -12.97 -18.85 4.29
CA ILE A 133 -11.67 -18.26 4.64
C ILE A 133 -10.86 -17.92 3.39
N ALA A 134 -10.69 -18.88 2.46
CA ALA A 134 -9.93 -18.65 1.23
C ALA A 134 -10.60 -17.59 0.35
N ARG A 135 -11.92 -17.70 0.17
CA ARG A 135 -12.73 -16.69 -0.53
C ARG A 135 -12.59 -15.31 0.10
N GLY A 136 -12.61 -15.22 1.43
CA GLY A 136 -12.45 -13.98 2.18
C GLY A 136 -11.10 -13.30 1.91
N LYS A 137 -10.01 -14.07 1.92
CA LYS A 137 -8.66 -13.56 1.61
C LYS A 137 -8.57 -13.00 0.18
N LEU A 138 -9.01 -13.77 -0.83
CA LEU A 138 -8.96 -13.34 -2.23
C LEU A 138 -9.84 -12.10 -2.47
N ASN A 139 -11.04 -12.05 -1.89
CA ASN A 139 -11.92 -10.88 -2.00
C ASN A 139 -11.36 -9.65 -1.29
N ALA A 140 -10.68 -9.82 -0.16
CA ALA A 140 -10.01 -8.72 0.53
C ALA A 140 -8.88 -8.15 -0.33
N ALA A 141 -8.05 -9.00 -0.94
CA ALA A 141 -7.00 -8.58 -1.87
C ALA A 141 -7.57 -7.83 -3.08
N LEU A 142 -8.64 -8.36 -3.69
CA LEU A 142 -9.31 -7.73 -4.83
C LEU A 142 -9.92 -6.37 -4.46
N THR A 143 -10.54 -6.27 -3.28
CA THR A 143 -11.11 -5.01 -2.77
C THR A 143 -10.03 -3.96 -2.54
N GLN A 144 -8.87 -4.36 -2.00
CA GLN A 144 -7.74 -3.46 -1.82
C GLN A 144 -7.27 -2.89 -3.16
N ILE A 145 -7.05 -3.74 -4.16
CA ILE A 145 -6.60 -3.30 -5.50
C ILE A 145 -7.59 -2.33 -6.12
N LEU A 146 -8.89 -2.65 -6.10
CA LEU A 146 -9.91 -1.78 -6.69
C LEU A 146 -10.00 -0.43 -5.97
N LYS A 147 -9.79 -0.40 -4.66
CA LYS A 147 -9.75 0.84 -3.87
C LYS A 147 -8.54 1.68 -4.25
N GLU A 148 -7.36 1.08 -4.34
CA GLU A 148 -6.12 1.77 -4.73
C GLU A 148 -6.19 2.31 -6.16
N GLU A 149 -6.70 1.53 -7.12
CA GLU A 149 -6.89 1.96 -8.51
C GLU A 149 -7.90 3.11 -8.62
N ARG A 150 -9.03 3.04 -7.88
CA ARG A 150 -9.99 4.16 -7.82
C ARG A 150 -9.31 5.42 -7.29
N GLN A 151 -8.51 5.31 -6.24
CA GLN A 151 -7.83 6.46 -5.64
C GLN A 151 -6.75 7.03 -6.56
N ARG A 152 -6.01 6.18 -7.28
CA ARG A 152 -5.05 6.60 -8.30
C ARG A 152 -5.75 7.36 -9.43
N ARG A 153 -6.82 6.80 -10.01
CA ARG A 153 -7.59 7.47 -11.06
C ARG A 153 -8.18 8.81 -10.59
N ALA A 154 -8.68 8.87 -9.36
CA ALA A 154 -9.17 10.12 -8.77
C ALA A 154 -8.05 11.16 -8.67
N GLN A 155 -6.85 10.76 -8.25
CA GLN A 155 -5.69 11.64 -8.16
C GLN A 155 -5.18 12.09 -9.54
N GLU A 156 -5.17 11.19 -10.53
CA GLU A 156 -4.82 11.50 -11.93
C GLU A 156 -5.81 12.49 -12.55
N MET A 157 -7.12 12.30 -12.30
CA MET A 157 -8.15 13.25 -12.74
C MET A 157 -7.99 14.60 -12.02
N LYS A 158 -7.72 14.60 -10.70
CA LYS A 158 -7.44 15.83 -9.94
C LYS A 158 -6.26 16.60 -10.55
N PHE A 159 -5.18 15.89 -10.88
CA PHE A 159 -4.01 16.48 -11.50
C PHE A 159 -4.33 17.04 -12.90
N THR A 160 -4.98 16.26 -13.76
CA THR A 160 -5.35 16.67 -15.12
C THR A 160 -6.31 17.87 -15.13
N ILE A 161 -7.31 17.88 -14.25
CA ILE A 161 -8.23 19.01 -14.11
C ILE A 161 -7.45 20.24 -13.64
N SER A 162 -6.63 20.11 -12.60
CA SER A 162 -5.82 21.22 -12.08
C SER A 162 -4.92 21.81 -13.17
N SER A 163 -4.18 20.97 -13.91
CA SER A 163 -3.29 21.45 -14.97
C SER A 163 -4.05 22.13 -16.11
N THR A 164 -5.19 21.57 -16.52
CA THR A 164 -6.01 22.16 -17.61
C THR A 164 -6.57 23.51 -17.21
N ILE A 165 -7.09 23.65 -15.99
CA ILE A 165 -7.64 24.92 -15.54
C ILE A 165 -6.50 25.94 -15.32
N GLU A 166 -5.35 25.54 -14.77
CA GLU A 166 -4.16 26.40 -14.71
C GLU A 166 -3.78 26.93 -16.10
N ASP A 167 -3.68 26.06 -17.11
CA ASP A 167 -3.34 26.46 -18.48
C ASP A 167 -4.32 27.51 -19.06
N VAL A 168 -5.62 27.32 -18.81
CA VAL A 168 -6.67 28.26 -19.27
C VAL A 168 -6.60 29.61 -18.54
N LEU A 169 -6.41 29.59 -17.22
CA LEU A 169 -6.42 30.80 -16.38
C LEU A 169 -5.17 31.65 -16.61
N PHE A 170 -4.00 31.00 -16.63
CA PHE A 170 -2.74 31.67 -16.85
C PHE A 170 -2.52 31.98 -18.34
N LYS A 171 -3.21 31.30 -19.26
CA LYS A 171 -3.04 31.47 -20.71
C LYS A 171 -1.57 31.32 -21.14
N GLY A 172 -0.85 30.41 -20.49
CA GLY A 172 0.59 30.24 -20.67
C GLY A 172 1.47 31.37 -20.11
N ARG A 173 0.93 32.30 -19.31
CA ARG A 173 1.72 33.31 -18.60
C ARG A 173 2.52 32.66 -17.47
N VAL A 174 3.73 33.17 -17.25
CA VAL A 174 4.59 32.75 -16.13
C VAL A 174 3.95 33.18 -14.82
N ARG A 175 3.78 32.23 -13.89
CA ARG A 175 3.32 32.48 -12.52
C ARG A 175 4.31 33.38 -11.78
N VAL A 176 3.90 34.59 -11.41
CA VAL A 176 4.76 35.51 -10.68
C VAL A 176 4.76 35.25 -9.18
N ASN A 177 3.71 34.64 -8.64
CA ASN A 177 3.59 34.26 -7.23
C ASN A 177 4.67 33.23 -6.79
N GLU A 178 5.16 32.41 -7.71
CA GLU A 178 6.24 31.43 -7.56
C GLU A 178 7.63 31.99 -7.90
N MET A 179 7.74 33.26 -8.28
CA MET A 179 9.03 33.91 -8.46
C MET A 179 9.75 34.04 -7.11
N ARG A 180 11.07 33.87 -7.10
CA ARG A 180 11.88 34.08 -5.89
C ARG A 180 12.02 35.57 -5.59
N LEU A 181 11.88 35.94 -4.32
CA LEU A 181 11.99 37.31 -3.84
C LEU A 181 13.30 37.96 -4.27
N ASN A 182 14.44 37.29 -4.06
CA ASN A 182 15.73 37.87 -4.42
C ASN A 182 15.89 38.08 -5.93
N ASP A 183 15.29 37.23 -6.76
CA ASP A 183 15.33 37.38 -8.21
C ASP A 183 14.52 38.63 -8.61
N PHE A 184 13.32 38.80 -8.06
CA PHE A 184 12.49 40.00 -8.23
C PHE A 184 13.21 41.28 -7.77
N LEU A 185 13.75 41.29 -6.54
CA LEU A 185 14.45 42.46 -5.99
C LEU A 185 15.67 42.83 -6.85
N THR A 186 16.39 41.83 -7.36
CA THR A 186 17.57 42.04 -8.22
C THR A 186 17.17 42.61 -9.58
N MET A 187 16.18 41.99 -10.24
CA MET A 187 15.80 42.34 -11.61
C MET A 187 14.99 43.63 -11.69
N GLU A 188 14.05 43.86 -10.76
CA GLU A 188 13.07 44.95 -10.86
C GLU A 188 13.35 46.11 -9.90
N LEU A 189 14.16 45.89 -8.85
CA LEU A 189 14.41 46.87 -7.77
C LEU A 189 15.91 47.15 -7.54
N GLY A 190 16.76 46.78 -8.50
CA GLY A 190 18.19 47.10 -8.48
C GLY A 190 18.98 46.44 -7.35
N GLY A 191 18.50 45.30 -6.85
CA GLY A 191 19.11 44.56 -5.74
C GLY A 191 18.82 45.13 -4.35
N ARG A 192 17.98 46.17 -4.25
CA ARG A 192 17.59 46.74 -2.95
C ARG A 192 16.85 45.71 -2.10
N GLY A 193 17.29 45.52 -0.87
CA GLY A 193 16.68 44.60 0.09
C GLY A 193 17.03 43.11 -0.12
N VAL A 194 17.94 42.78 -1.05
CA VAL A 194 18.41 41.41 -1.26
C VAL A 194 19.20 40.95 -0.04
N VAL A 195 18.83 39.78 0.50
CA VAL A 195 19.53 39.15 1.62
C VAL A 195 19.74 37.66 1.31
N ALA A 196 20.93 37.12 1.63
CA ALA A 196 21.28 35.73 1.34
C ALA A 196 20.30 34.71 1.93
N THR A 197 19.68 35.04 3.08
CA THR A 197 18.69 34.17 3.74
C THR A 197 17.36 34.06 2.99
N ASN A 198 17.07 34.97 2.05
CA ASN A 198 15.78 35.00 1.34
C ASN A 198 15.80 34.24 -0.01
N ARG A 199 16.87 33.48 -0.31
CA ARG A 199 17.02 32.78 -1.61
C ARG A 199 15.90 31.80 -1.95
N GLY A 200 15.24 31.23 -0.95
CA GLY A 200 14.11 30.31 -1.13
C GLY A 200 12.73 30.94 -0.93
N VAL A 201 12.65 32.25 -0.65
CA VAL A 201 11.38 32.92 -0.38
C VAL A 201 10.69 33.23 -1.70
N LEU A 202 9.44 32.81 -1.85
CA LEU A 202 8.60 33.11 -3.01
C LEU A 202 7.82 34.42 -2.81
N LEU A 203 7.43 35.09 -3.89
CA LEU A 203 6.67 36.34 -3.79
C LEU A 203 5.32 36.17 -3.07
N LYS A 204 4.64 35.03 -3.23
CA LYS A 204 3.42 34.72 -2.46
C LYS A 204 3.62 34.66 -0.95
N GLU A 205 4.81 34.30 -0.48
CA GLU A 205 5.15 34.32 0.95
C GLU A 205 5.63 35.70 1.40
N PHE A 206 6.37 36.40 0.55
CA PHE A 206 6.85 37.75 0.83
C PHE A 206 5.70 38.74 1.01
N PHE A 207 4.73 38.77 0.09
CA PHE A 207 3.65 39.75 0.13
C PHE A 207 2.63 39.53 1.25
N LYS A 208 2.66 38.38 1.95
CA LYS A 208 1.88 38.16 3.19
C LYS A 208 2.40 39.00 4.34
N ASP A 209 3.71 39.11 4.48
CA ASP A 209 4.36 39.93 5.51
C ASP A 209 5.77 40.40 5.07
N PRO A 210 5.87 41.51 4.32
CA PRO A 210 7.14 42.01 3.80
C PRO A 210 8.18 42.35 4.89
N ASN A 211 7.72 42.77 6.08
CA ASN A 211 8.59 43.18 7.19
C ASN A 211 9.42 42.02 7.75
N LYS A 212 8.93 40.78 7.58
CA LYS A 212 9.66 39.57 7.98
C LYS A 212 10.92 39.35 7.15
N TYR A 213 10.91 39.76 5.89
CA TYR A 213 11.95 39.42 4.91
C TYR A 213 12.88 40.58 4.61
N VAL A 214 12.39 41.82 4.66
CA VAL A 214 13.20 43.04 4.53
C VAL A 214 13.21 43.77 5.87
N ARG A 215 14.28 43.58 6.66
CA ARG A 215 14.39 44.15 8.01
C ARG A 215 14.65 45.66 8.01
N ASP A 216 15.29 46.16 6.97
CA ASP A 216 15.54 47.58 6.81
C ASP A 216 14.23 48.28 6.41
N LYS A 217 13.64 49.00 7.37
CA LYS A 217 12.38 49.71 7.19
C LYS A 217 12.48 50.87 6.20
N GLY A 218 13.67 51.47 6.03
CA GLY A 218 13.89 52.53 5.05
C GLY A 218 13.84 51.96 3.64
N VAL A 219 14.65 50.92 3.40
CA VAL A 219 14.68 50.22 2.11
C VAL A 219 13.30 49.64 1.75
N LEU A 220 12.59 49.05 2.72
CA LEU A 220 11.25 48.51 2.49
C LEU A 220 10.25 49.60 2.04
N LYS A 221 10.28 50.79 2.67
CA LYS A 221 9.44 51.91 2.26
C LYS A 221 9.77 52.42 0.86
N GLU A 222 11.07 52.51 0.54
CA GLU A 222 11.53 52.93 -0.79
C GLU A 222 11.07 51.98 -1.90
N ILE A 223 11.13 50.66 -1.68
CA ILE A 223 10.64 49.71 -2.68
C ILE A 223 9.10 49.72 -2.76
N GLN A 224 8.39 49.91 -1.65
CA GLN A 224 6.92 49.88 -1.59
C GLN A 224 6.24 51.00 -2.38
N ILE A 225 6.90 52.15 -2.54
CA ILE A 225 6.38 53.27 -3.34
C ILE A 225 6.61 53.10 -4.84
N THR A 226 7.33 52.06 -5.28
CA THR A 226 7.59 51.84 -6.70
C THR A 226 6.40 51.19 -7.40
N ASP A 227 6.12 51.64 -8.63
CA ASP A 227 5.08 51.04 -9.48
C ASP A 227 5.32 49.54 -9.72
N ARG A 228 6.60 49.13 -9.78
CA ARG A 228 7.00 47.72 -9.92
C ARG A 228 6.55 46.88 -8.74
N TYR A 229 6.77 47.35 -7.52
CA TYR A 229 6.31 46.66 -6.31
C TYR A 229 4.78 46.55 -6.27
N LEU A 230 4.06 47.65 -6.54
CA LEU A 230 2.60 47.67 -6.50
C LEU A 230 1.98 46.77 -7.57
N SER A 231 2.53 46.79 -8.79
CA SER A 231 2.08 45.93 -9.89
C SER A 231 2.29 44.45 -9.55
N MET A 232 3.45 44.11 -9.00
CA MET A 232 3.78 42.73 -8.64
C MET A 232 2.92 42.25 -7.47
N GLN A 233 2.72 43.08 -6.45
CA GLN A 233 1.84 42.76 -5.32
C GLN A 233 0.42 42.46 -5.79
N ARG A 234 -0.09 43.26 -6.74
CA ARG A 234 -1.41 43.05 -7.32
C ARG A 234 -1.48 41.74 -8.11
N ALA A 235 -0.51 41.50 -8.99
CA ALA A 235 -0.44 40.28 -9.78
C ALA A 235 -0.41 39.03 -8.89
N VAL A 236 0.46 39.00 -7.88
CA VAL A 236 0.55 37.88 -6.93
C VAL A 236 -0.77 37.66 -6.19
N ARG A 237 -1.48 38.72 -5.79
CA ARG A 237 -2.80 38.61 -5.17
C ARG A 237 -3.82 37.99 -6.12
N GLU A 238 -3.90 38.48 -7.35
CA GLU A 238 -4.83 37.96 -8.37
C GLU A 238 -4.54 36.47 -8.66
N GLU A 239 -3.26 36.07 -8.75
CA GLU A 239 -2.88 34.67 -8.94
C GLU A 239 -3.23 33.80 -7.72
N MET A 240 -3.07 34.31 -6.50
CA MET A 240 -3.44 33.59 -5.28
C MET A 240 -4.96 33.40 -5.14
N ASP A 241 -5.76 34.40 -5.50
CA ASP A 241 -7.22 34.28 -5.49
C ASP A 241 -7.68 33.20 -6.47
N VAL A 242 -7.01 33.13 -7.63
CA VAL A 242 -7.22 32.10 -8.64
C VAL A 242 -6.83 30.70 -8.14
N GLU A 243 -5.66 30.55 -7.49
CA GLU A 243 -5.26 29.28 -6.86
C GLU A 243 -6.25 28.81 -5.79
N GLU A 244 -6.84 29.73 -5.02
CA GLU A 244 -7.85 29.38 -4.03
C GLU A 244 -9.12 28.84 -4.69
N VAL A 245 -9.58 29.48 -5.78
CA VAL A 245 -10.73 29.01 -6.57
C VAL A 245 -10.42 27.64 -7.17
N LEU A 246 -9.22 27.43 -7.71
CA LEU A 246 -8.76 26.14 -8.24
C LEU A 246 -8.82 25.03 -7.20
N ARG A 247 -8.34 25.29 -5.98
CA ARG A 247 -8.38 24.33 -4.88
C ARG A 247 -9.83 23.91 -4.57
N LYS A 248 -10.74 24.89 -4.48
CA LYS A 248 -12.16 24.64 -4.24
C LYS A 248 -12.79 23.82 -5.37
N LEU A 249 -12.53 24.19 -6.63
CA LEU A 249 -13.03 23.47 -7.80
C LEU A 249 -12.48 22.04 -7.89
N CYS A 250 -11.21 21.82 -7.56
CA CYS A 250 -10.63 20.48 -7.54
C CYS A 250 -11.25 19.62 -6.43
N ASP A 251 -11.49 20.20 -5.26
CA ASP A 251 -12.11 19.48 -4.15
C ASP A 251 -13.60 19.18 -4.44
N GLU A 252 -14.35 20.11 -5.03
CA GLU A 252 -15.74 19.87 -5.49
C GLU A 252 -15.82 18.88 -6.67
N GLY A 253 -14.96 19.04 -7.68
CA GLY A 253 -14.92 18.19 -8.86
C GLY A 253 -14.57 16.74 -8.52
N VAL A 254 -13.62 16.52 -7.60
CA VAL A 254 -13.28 15.18 -7.11
C VAL A 254 -14.44 14.54 -6.33
N ASN A 255 -15.19 15.34 -5.56
CA ASN A 255 -16.35 14.87 -4.81
C ASN A 255 -17.57 14.56 -5.70
N ASN A 256 -17.67 15.22 -6.85
CA ASN A 256 -18.75 15.04 -7.83
C ASN A 256 -18.49 13.96 -8.89
N LEU A 257 -17.30 13.34 -8.90
CA LEU A 257 -17.02 12.17 -9.73
C LEU A 257 -17.91 10.98 -9.32
N PRO A 258 -18.44 10.19 -10.27
CA PRO A 258 -19.24 9.01 -9.95
C PRO A 258 -18.43 8.03 -9.08
N GLY A 259 -18.78 7.96 -7.79
CA GLY A 259 -18.10 7.14 -6.79
C GLY A 259 -17.54 7.88 -5.57
N GLY A 260 -17.53 9.22 -5.55
CA GLY A 260 -17.04 10.03 -4.43
C GLY A 260 -18.02 10.22 -3.26
N GLN A 261 -19.33 10.14 -3.51
CA GLN A 261 -20.36 10.37 -2.49
C GLN A 261 -21.50 9.36 -2.55
N LYS A 262 -21.23 8.14 -2.09
CA LYS A 262 -22.23 7.34 -1.38
C LYS A 262 -21.51 6.56 -0.31
N LEU A 263 -21.43 7.13 0.90
CA LEU A 263 -21.40 6.44 2.21
C LEU A 263 -20.85 7.37 3.32
N LEU A 264 -21.55 8.47 3.60
CA LEU A 264 -21.46 9.16 4.90
C LEU A 264 -22.83 9.61 5.42
N ARG A 265 -23.88 8.84 5.11
CA ARG A 265 -25.15 8.89 5.84
C ARG A 265 -25.70 7.47 6.00
N ARG A 266 -25.31 6.84 7.10
CA ARG A 266 -26.25 6.07 7.93
C ARG A 266 -26.32 6.77 9.27
#